data_AF-A0A5C7VEB5-F1
#
_entry.id   AF-A0A5C7VEB5-F1
#
_cell.length_a   1.000
_cell.length_b   1.000
_cell.length_c   1.000
_cell.angle_alpha   90.00
_cell.angle_beta   90.00
_cell.angle_gamma   90.00
#
_symmetry.space_group_name_H-M   'P 1'
#
loop_
_entity.id
_entity.type
_entity.pdbx_description
1 polymer ?
#
loop_
_entity_poly.entity_id
_entity_poly.type
_entity_poly.pdbx_seq_one_letter_code
_entity_poly.pdbx_strand_id
1 'polypeptide(L)'
;GGKGNVTLTSYDGCIKVERANSDRIAFDERLAVAKAIFDEFVLSAQKGSSDTVKALLSTAFRMDKNGNVSVAALLKLRRTEIADEQWQRGVAALDDCMRVDGSVSYLRFYRRDDPSLPWQPVVLNASAI
;
A
#
# COMPACT_ATOMS: atom_id res chain seq x y z
N GLY A 1 -16.06 16.92 -2.76
CA GLY A 1 -15.81 15.49 -2.54
C GLY A 1 -15.15 14.92 -3.79
N GLY A 2 -13.88 14.50 -3.70
CA GLY A 2 -13.07 14.17 -4.89
C GLY A 2 -12.26 12.88 -4.73
N LYS A 3 -12.73 11.94 -3.90
CA LYS A 3 -12.04 10.67 -3.69
C LYS A 3 -12.65 9.64 -4.65
N GLY A 4 -11.90 9.31 -5.70
CA GLY A 4 -12.32 8.34 -6.70
C GLY A 4 -11.52 8.45 -7.99
N ASN A 5 -11.23 7.29 -8.57
CA ASN A 5 -10.69 7.21 -9.92
C ASN A 5 -11.78 7.73 -10.89
N VAL A 6 -11.40 8.60 -11.81
CA VAL A 6 -12.33 9.19 -12.78
C VAL A 6 -11.78 8.95 -14.18
N THR A 7 -12.62 8.40 -15.04
CA THR A 7 -12.34 8.27 -16.47
C THR A 7 -13.29 9.20 -17.22
N LEU A 8 -12.71 10.15 -17.95
CA LEU A 8 -13.44 11.03 -18.85
C LEU A 8 -13.09 10.64 -20.28
N THR A 9 -14.11 10.40 -21.09
CA THR A 9 -13.96 10.13 -22.52
C THR A 9 -14.60 11.28 -23.29
N SER A 10 -13.95 11.74 -24.35
CA SER A 10 -14.50 12.77 -25.24
C SER A 10 -15.75 12.27 -25.97
N TYR A 11 -16.59 13.20 -26.42
CA TYR A 11 -17.84 12.92 -27.14
C TYR A 11 -17.62 12.07 -28.41
N ASP A 12 -16.51 12.30 -29.11
CA ASP A 12 -16.09 11.54 -30.28
C ASP A 12 -15.47 10.17 -29.93
N GLY A 13 -15.25 9.88 -28.65
CA GLY A 13 -14.67 8.62 -28.18
C GLY A 13 -13.17 8.48 -28.46
N CYS A 14 -12.49 9.50 -28.97
CA CYS A 14 -11.09 9.40 -29.44
C CYS A 14 -10.05 9.88 -28.40
N ILE A 15 -10.50 10.59 -27.37
CA ILE A 15 -9.66 11.07 -26.27
C ILE A 15 -10.18 10.49 -24.96
N LYS A 16 -9.27 10.02 -24.11
CA LYS A 16 -9.58 9.52 -22.76
C LYS A 16 -8.58 10.07 -21.75
N VAL A 17 -9.09 10.59 -20.64
CA VAL A 17 -8.30 11.05 -19.49
C VAL A 17 -8.69 10.23 -18.27
N GLU A 18 -7.71 9.61 -17.64
CA GLU A 18 -7.88 8.85 -16.40
C GLU A 18 -7.16 9.56 -15.26
N ARG A 19 -7.90 9.95 -14.23
CA ARG A 19 -7.36 10.36 -12.94
C ARG A 19 -7.37 9.15 -12.01
N ALA A 20 -6.19 8.71 -11.58
CA ALA A 20 -6.03 7.65 -10.60
C ALA A 20 -5.51 8.24 -9.27
N ASN A 21 -6.22 7.99 -8.17
CA ASN A 21 -5.77 8.41 -6.85
C ASN A 21 -5.12 7.21 -6.15
N SER A 22 -3.86 7.37 -5.74
CA SER A 22 -3.15 6.38 -4.94
C SER A 22 -2.95 6.94 -3.54
N ASP A 23 -3.57 6.30 -2.55
CA ASP A 23 -3.36 6.65 -1.14
C ASP A 23 -1.94 6.23 -0.73
N ARG A 24 -1.15 7.17 -0.20
CA ARG A 24 0.16 6.92 0.39
C ARG A 24 -0.06 6.65 1.88
N ILE A 25 0.14 5.40 2.27
CA ILE A 25 0.10 4.98 3.68
C ILE A 25 1.48 5.26 4.25
N ALA A 26 1.56 6.07 5.31
CA ALA A 26 2.77 6.19 6.11
C ALA A 26 2.49 5.71 7.54
N PHE A 27 3.55 5.26 8.20
CA PHE A 27 3.48 4.75 9.55
C PHE A 27 4.25 5.71 10.46
N ASP A 28 3.66 6.01 11.62
CA ASP A 28 4.30 6.85 12.63
C ASP A 28 5.20 6.02 13.57
N GLU A 29 5.78 6.67 14.56
CA GLU A 29 6.64 6.08 15.59
C GLU A 29 5.97 4.92 16.36
N ARG A 30 4.64 4.80 16.32
CA ARG A 30 3.88 3.75 17.00
C ARG A 30 4.07 2.38 16.33
N LEU A 31 4.57 2.34 15.09
CA LEU A 31 4.92 1.07 14.44
C LEU A 31 5.98 0.29 15.26
N ALA A 32 6.85 0.98 15.99
CA ALA A 32 7.81 0.36 16.90
C ALA A 32 7.12 -0.36 18.07
N VAL A 33 5.99 0.18 18.56
CA VAL A 33 5.17 -0.45 19.60
C VAL A 33 4.49 -1.71 19.07
N ALA A 34 3.89 -1.64 17.88
CA ALA A 34 3.30 -2.82 17.23
C ALA A 34 4.36 -3.92 17.02
N LYS A 35 5.57 -3.56 16.59
CA LYS A 35 6.69 -4.50 16.43
C LYS A 35 7.04 -5.20 17.75
N ALA A 36 7.09 -4.46 18.86
CA ALA A 36 7.41 -5.04 20.17
C ALA A 36 6.41 -6.13 20.58
N ILE A 37 5.12 -5.92 20.34
CA ILE A 37 4.07 -6.93 20.62
C ILE A 37 4.30 -8.20 19.78
N PHE A 38 4.65 -8.05 18.49
CA PHE A 38 4.96 -9.20 17.65
C PHE A 38 6.26 -9.92 18.05
N ASP A 39 7.28 -9.17 18.49
CA ASP A 39 8.52 -9.75 19.00
C ASP A 39 8.25 -10.56 20.29
N GLU A 40 7.40 -10.05 21.19
CA GLU A 40 6.94 -10.77 22.39
C GLU A 40 6.18 -12.06 22.03
N PHE A 41 5.31 -12.03 21.02
CA PHE A 41 4.64 -13.22 20.50
C PHE A 41 5.64 -14.27 19.98
N VAL A 42 6.68 -13.85 19.28
CA VAL A 42 7.72 -14.76 18.78
C VAL A 42 8.53 -15.38 19.92
N LEU A 43 8.73 -14.65 21.02
CA LEU A 43 9.43 -15.13 22.21
C LEU A 43 8.56 -16.07 23.06
N SER A 44 7.25 -15.79 23.15
CA SER A 44 6.28 -16.59 23.92
C SER A 44 5.87 -17.87 23.20
N ALA A 45 5.89 -17.85 21.86
CA ALA A 45 5.63 -19.00 21.02
C ALA A 45 6.62 -20.14 21.33
N GLN A 46 6.14 -21.18 22.02
CA GLN A 46 6.91 -22.41 22.20
C GLN A 46 7.31 -22.98 20.83
N LYS A 47 8.51 -23.58 20.78
CA LYS A 47 9.27 -24.24 19.69
C LYS A 47 8.56 -24.78 18.42
N GLY A 48 7.24 -24.89 18.38
CA GLY A 48 6.44 -25.34 17.24
C GLY A 48 5.93 -24.23 16.30
N SER A 49 5.91 -22.95 16.70
CA SER A 49 5.46 -21.86 15.82
C SER A 49 6.58 -21.37 14.90
N SER A 50 6.84 -22.22 13.90
CA SER A 50 7.16 -21.92 12.51
C SER A 50 8.08 -20.71 12.24
N ASP A 51 9.33 -21.02 11.88
CA ASP A 51 10.29 -20.08 11.25
C ASP A 51 9.66 -19.21 10.14
N THR A 52 8.57 -19.68 9.52
CA THR A 52 7.80 -18.91 8.53
C THR A 52 7.20 -17.62 9.12
N VAL A 53 6.69 -17.63 10.35
CA VAL A 53 6.10 -16.43 10.98
C VAL A 53 7.20 -15.42 11.35
N LYS A 54 8.33 -15.91 11.85
CA LYS A 54 9.52 -15.07 12.11
C LYS A 54 10.04 -14.42 10.82
N ALA A 55 10.12 -15.19 9.73
CA ALA A 55 10.52 -14.68 8.43
C ALA A 55 9.52 -13.65 7.88
N LEU A 56 8.23 -13.87 8.09
CA LEU A 56 7.17 -12.93 7.71
C LEU A 56 7.31 -11.61 8.47
N LEU A 57 7.47 -11.66 9.79
CA LEU A 57 7.67 -10.48 10.64
C LEU A 57 8.95 -9.71 10.27
N SER A 58 10.07 -10.41 10.11
CA SER A 58 11.34 -9.81 9.67
C SER A 58 11.19 -9.11 8.33
N THR A 59 10.48 -9.71 7.38
CA THR A 59 10.20 -9.10 6.07
C THR A 59 9.26 -7.91 6.19
N ALA A 60 8.24 -8.00 7.04
CA ALA A 60 7.23 -6.97 7.24
C ALA A 60 7.81 -5.70 7.88
N PHE A 61 8.70 -5.83 8.85
CA PHE A 61 9.35 -4.71 9.54
C PHE A 61 10.71 -4.32 8.97
N ARG A 62 11.11 -4.88 7.83
CA ARG A 62 12.38 -4.52 7.19
C ARG A 62 12.31 -3.09 6.65
N MET A 63 13.21 -2.25 7.14
CA MET A 63 13.41 -0.89 6.62
C MET A 63 14.23 -0.93 5.33
N ASP A 64 13.88 -0.07 4.38
CA ASP A 64 14.70 0.22 3.22
C ASP A 64 15.87 1.15 3.59
N LYS A 65 16.72 1.47 2.61
CA LYS A 65 17.88 2.37 2.80
C LYS A 65 17.47 3.79 3.21
N ASN A 66 16.20 4.14 3.02
CA ASN A 66 15.64 5.45 3.31
C ASN A 66 14.84 5.44 4.63
N GLY A 67 14.89 4.34 5.40
CA GLY A 67 14.19 4.19 6.67
C GLY A 67 12.69 3.85 6.56
N ASN A 68 12.18 3.55 5.36
CA ASN A 68 10.76 3.24 5.16
C ASN A 68 10.48 1.74 5.22
N VAL A 69 9.32 1.39 5.76
CA VAL A 69 8.83 0.02 5.83
C VAL A 69 7.91 -0.28 4.64
N SER A 70 7.94 -1.52 4.13
CA SER A 70 7.09 -1.93 3.03
C SER A 70 5.63 -2.08 3.45
N VAL A 71 4.77 -1.17 2.98
CA VAL A 71 3.30 -1.23 3.14
C VAL A 71 2.75 -2.58 2.69
N ALA A 72 3.24 -3.10 1.56
CA ALA A 72 2.78 -4.38 1.02
C ALA A 72 3.09 -5.55 1.96
N ALA A 73 4.25 -5.53 2.62
CA ALA A 73 4.65 -6.57 3.56
C ALA A 73 3.84 -6.51 4.87
N LEU A 74 3.56 -5.30 5.37
CA LEU A 74 2.69 -5.09 6.53
C LEU A 74 1.23 -5.49 6.24
N LEU A 75 0.71 -5.17 5.05
CA LEU A 75 -0.63 -5.63 4.63
C LEU A 75 -0.71 -7.16 4.50
N LYS A 76 0.38 -7.81 4.07
CA LYS A 76 0.46 -9.28 4.04
C LYS A 76 0.48 -9.86 5.45
N LEU A 77 1.22 -9.24 6.37
CA LEU A 77 1.23 -9.62 7.79
C LEU A 77 -0.18 -9.55 8.38
N ARG A 78 -0.87 -8.42 8.19
CA ARG A 78 -2.25 -8.19 8.64
C ARG A 78 -3.25 -9.23 8.15
N ARG A 79 -3.10 -9.70 6.90
CA ARG A 79 -3.98 -10.72 6.30
C ARG A 79 -3.74 -12.14 6.83
N THR A 80 -2.68 -12.36 7.59
CA THR A 80 -2.36 -13.69 8.10
C THR A 80 -3.23 -13.97 9.33
N GLU A 81 -4.13 -14.93 9.20
CA GLU A 81 -5.03 -15.33 10.28
C GLU A 81 -4.31 -16.28 11.26
N ILE A 82 -4.02 -15.79 12.46
CA ILE A 82 -3.50 -16.60 13.56
C ILE A 82 -4.44 -16.43 14.76
N ALA A 83 -4.94 -17.56 15.27
CA ALA A 83 -5.85 -17.62 16.41
C ALA A 83 -5.10 -17.53 17.74
N ASP A 84 -4.30 -16.46 17.90
CA ASP A 84 -3.54 -16.17 19.11
C ASP A 84 -3.87 -14.75 19.60
N GLU A 85 -4.12 -14.59 20.90
CA GLU A 85 -4.51 -13.29 21.47
C GLU A 85 -3.41 -12.23 21.35
N GLN A 86 -2.13 -12.60 21.48
CA GLN A 86 -1.03 -11.65 21.30
C GLN A 86 -0.88 -11.26 19.83
N TRP A 87 -1.07 -12.20 18.90
CA TRP A 87 -1.11 -11.89 17.47
C TRP A 87 -2.22 -10.90 17.14
N GLN A 88 -3.45 -11.15 17.60
CA GLN A 88 -4.60 -10.28 17.36
C GLN A 88 -4.37 -8.88 17.94
N ARG A 89 -3.74 -8.78 19.13
CA ARG A 89 -3.32 -7.50 19.71
C ARG A 89 -2.27 -6.78 18.86
N GLY A 90 -1.30 -7.51 18.31
CA GLY A 90 -0.31 -6.96 17.39
C GLY A 90 -0.93 -6.42 16.11
N VAL A 91 -1.90 -7.15 15.52
CA VAL A 91 -2.65 -6.72 14.34
C VAL A 91 -3.50 -5.48 14.64
N ALA A 92 -4.18 -5.43 15.79
CA ALA A 92 -4.94 -4.26 16.21
C ALA A 92 -4.03 -3.02 16.39
N ALA A 93 -2.87 -3.19 17.05
CA ALA A 93 -1.89 -2.12 17.20
C ALA A 93 -1.33 -1.66 15.85
N LEU A 94 -1.12 -2.57 14.90
CA LEU A 94 -0.70 -2.24 13.53
C LEU A 94 -1.76 -1.40 12.81
N ASP A 95 -3.03 -1.77 12.93
CA ASP A 95 -4.15 -1.03 12.33
C ASP A 95 -4.26 0.40 12.89
N ASP A 96 -4.02 0.58 14.18
CA ASP A 96 -3.98 1.91 14.82
C ASP A 96 -2.82 2.79 14.33
N CYS A 97 -1.73 2.18 13.83
CA CYS A 97 -0.60 2.88 13.25
C CYS A 97 -0.82 3.26 11.78
N MET A 98 -1.78 2.62 11.09
CA MET A 98 -2.05 2.87 9.68
C MET A 98 -2.76 4.21 9.50
N ARG A 99 -2.04 5.23 9.03
CA ARG A 99 -2.61 6.51 8.62
C ARG A 99 -2.34 6.79 7.15
N VAL A 100 -3.33 7.39 6.48
CA VAL A 100 -3.16 7.92 5.13
C VAL A 100 -2.45 9.27 5.28
N ASP A 101 -1.17 9.30 4.94
CA ASP A 101 -0.29 10.48 5.01
C ASP A 101 -0.51 11.43 3.82
N GLY A 102 -1.14 10.92 2.76
CA GLY A 102 -1.60 11.72 1.63
C GLY A 102 -2.18 10.87 0.53
N SER A 103 -2.68 11.52 -0.52
CA SER A 103 -3.12 10.83 -1.75
C SER A 103 -2.42 11.47 -2.94
N VAL A 104 -1.66 10.69 -3.70
CA VAL A 104 -1.06 11.15 -4.95
C VAL A 104 -2.07 10.93 -6.08
N SER A 105 -2.41 11.99 -6.80
CA SER A 105 -3.28 11.91 -7.99
C SER A 105 -2.41 11.85 -9.24
N TYR A 106 -2.56 10.79 -10.02
CA TYR A 106 -1.90 10.62 -11.32
C TYR A 106 -2.91 10.90 -12.44
N LEU A 107 -2.49 11.69 -13.43
CA LEU A 107 -3.24 11.89 -14.67
C LEU A 107 -2.61 11.04 -15.77
N ARG A 108 -3.41 10.22 -16.43
CA ARG A 108 -3.03 9.46 -17.63
C ARG A 108 -3.87 9.93 -18.79
N PHE A 109 -3.19 10.22 -19.90
CA PHE A 109 -3.82 10.69 -21.13
C PHE A 109 -3.70 9.60 -22.19
N TYR A 110 -4.79 9.35 -22.89
CA TYR A 110 -4.87 8.38 -23.97
C TYR A 110 -5.54 9.01 -25.18
N ARG A 111 -5.06 8.65 -26.37
CA ARG A 111 -5.63 9.05 -27.65
C ARG A 111 -5.74 7.84 -28.56
N ARG A 112 -6.73 7.85 -29.45
CA ARG A 112 -6.84 6.96 -30.61
C ARG A 112 -7.43 7.76 -31.75
N ASP A 113 -7.15 7.35 -32.99
CA ASP A 113 -7.65 8.08 -34.17
C ASP A 113 -9.08 7.67 -34.56
N ASP A 114 -9.51 6.48 -34.15
CA ASP A 114 -10.86 5.96 -34.39
C ASP A 114 -11.38 5.21 -33.14
N PRO A 115 -12.69 5.24 -32.84
CA PRO A 115 -13.28 4.53 -31.71
C PRO A 115 -13.10 3.00 -31.70
N SER A 116 -12.76 2.39 -32.84
CA SER A 116 -12.48 0.96 -32.98
C SER A 116 -11.01 0.61 -32.71
N LEU A 117 -10.11 1.60 -32.67
CA LEU A 117 -8.68 1.41 -32.49
C LEU A 117 -8.26 1.35 -31.01
N PRO A 118 -7.14 0.69 -30.69
CA PRO A 118 -6.61 0.63 -29.34
C PRO A 118 -6.12 2.00 -28.84
N TRP A 119 -6.24 2.22 -27.54
CA TRP A 119 -5.75 3.43 -26.88
C TRP A 119 -4.22 3.52 -26.93
N GLN A 120 -3.71 4.67 -27.36
CA GLN A 120 -2.30 5.02 -27.32
C GLN A 120 -2.02 5.99 -26.17
N PRO A 121 -1.04 5.72 -25.29
CA PRO A 121 -0.70 6.62 -24.20
C PRO A 121 -0.04 7.89 -24.73
N VAL A 122 -0.49 9.04 -24.24
CA VAL A 122 0.16 10.33 -24.50
C VAL A 122 1.12 10.62 -23.36
N VAL A 123 2.42 10.55 -23.64
CA VAL A 123 3.47 10.87 -22.66
C VAL A 123 3.58 12.40 -22.56
N LEU A 124 3.19 12.95 -21.41
CA LEU A 124 3.45 14.37 -21.11
C LEU A 124 4.84 14.51 -20.48
N ASN A 125 5.71 15.27 -21.14
CA ASN A 125 6.93 15.78 -20.54
C ASN A 125 6.63 17.17 -19.97
N ALA A 126 6.58 17.28 -18.64
CA ALA A 126 6.45 18.56 -17.96
C ALA A 126 7.83 18.99 -17.46
N SER A 127 8.34 20.11 -17.96
CA SER A 127 9.50 20.80 -17.40
C SER A 127 8.99 21.93 -16.51
N ALA A 128 9.43 21.98 -15.24
CA ALA A 128 9.22 23.14 -14.39
C ALA A 128 10.23 24.24 -14.77
N ILE A 129 9.76 25.48 -14.89
CA ILE A 129 10.59 26.68 -15.12
C ILE A 129 10.96 27.27 -13.76
#